data_AF-A0A7S4MSZ1-F1
#
_entry.id   AF-A0A7S4MSZ1-F1
#
_cell.length_a   1.000
_cell.length_b   1.000
_cell.length_c   1.000
_cell.angle_alpha   90.00
_cell.angle_beta   90.00
_cell.angle_gamma   90.00
#
_symmetry.space_group_name_H-M   'P 1'
#
loop_
_entity.id
_entity.type
_entity.pdbx_description
1 polymer ?
#
loop_
_entity_poly.entity_id
_entity_poly.type
_entity_poly.pdbx_seq_one_letter_code
_entity_poly.pdbx_strand_id
1 'polypeptide(L)'
;AMSDTVDRVHIFSQYFESGSGIQFAKNQALAGTLQHSALRSLCWRLFLNIIPEGSDTLAWGDLIGQQRREYEALKEEYLINPYEEPESDDLLVNNPLSQVEDSPWQTFFQNKELQNEILQDIVRTYPEKEFFQDDKVHNMMLNILFIVAKRNPNTGYRQGMNELLAPIIYLLHKESVPASVENSHVAYQASNEKYIEHDAFTIFDKLMVHMEQWFIRNPNRSARTPQANTCDNSSSPVVQKCKKVQDIMLKKEDPILHSFLTDIGIEPQIYALRWIRLLFSREFHLDDVLTIWDAVFAYGQELKLIEYICLAMVLYLRDQLLEMDNSGCLRRLLNYPPVEDVTIFITSALNLAKPASSRVKSARSNKTQAKVKPEPISSSIDELFVPNQDPTPQPITGTTPLVNTC
;
A
#
# COMPACT_ATOMS: atom_id res chain seq x y z
N ALA A 1 -30.39 -1.77 -5.71
CA ALA A 1 -31.13 -3.02 -5.42
C ALA A 1 -30.11 -4.08 -5.01
N MET A 2 -30.44 -4.81 -3.95
CA MET A 2 -29.59 -5.69 -3.15
C MET A 2 -28.78 -6.70 -3.98
N SER A 3 -27.44 -6.67 -3.93
CA SER A 3 -26.57 -7.79 -4.36
C SER A 3 -25.09 -7.57 -4.03
N ASP A 4 -24.73 -7.06 -2.84
CA ASP A 4 -23.34 -7.22 -2.37
C ASP A 4 -23.19 -6.88 -0.88
N THR A 5 -24.07 -7.43 -0.04
CA THR A 5 -23.65 -7.66 1.35
C THR A 5 -22.61 -8.78 1.28
N VAL A 6 -21.42 -8.46 0.77
CA VAL A 6 -20.21 -9.22 1.09
C VAL A 6 -20.34 -9.46 2.58
N ASP A 7 -20.52 -10.72 2.96
CA ASP A 7 -20.80 -11.05 4.34
C ASP A 7 -19.49 -10.82 5.11
N ARG A 8 -19.24 -9.55 5.44
CA ARG A 8 -18.04 -9.07 6.13
C ARG A 8 -17.93 -9.79 7.47
N VAL A 9 -19.06 -10.18 8.06
CA VAL A 9 -19.09 -11.03 9.26
C VAL A 9 -18.54 -12.41 8.90
N HIS A 10 -19.00 -13.04 7.83
CA HIS A 10 -18.45 -14.33 7.37
C HIS A 10 -16.95 -14.25 7.03
N ILE A 11 -16.51 -13.26 6.27
CA ILE A 11 -15.08 -13.04 5.97
C ILE A 11 -14.31 -12.85 7.28
N PHE A 12 -14.83 -12.04 8.19
CA PHE A 12 -14.22 -11.81 9.49
C PHE A 12 -14.10 -13.11 10.30
N SER A 13 -15.17 -13.90 10.42
CA SER A 13 -15.14 -15.18 11.13
C SER A 13 -14.15 -16.16 10.50
N GLN A 14 -14.10 -16.22 9.17
CA GLN A 14 -13.14 -17.04 8.43
C GLN A 14 -11.69 -16.60 8.75
N TYR A 15 -11.43 -15.31 8.79
CA TYR A 15 -10.09 -14.74 8.88
C TYR A 15 -9.59 -14.56 10.32
N PHE A 16 -10.46 -14.45 11.32
CA PHE A 16 -10.05 -13.99 12.65
C PHE A 16 -10.58 -14.84 13.79
N GLU A 17 -11.67 -15.58 13.60
CA GLU A 17 -12.28 -16.40 14.67
C GLU A 17 -11.99 -17.90 14.52
N SER A 18 -11.68 -18.35 13.29
CA SER A 18 -11.17 -19.70 13.07
C SER A 18 -9.79 -19.87 13.75
N GLY A 19 -9.51 -21.04 14.35
CA GLY A 19 -8.35 -21.28 15.22
C GLY A 19 -6.95 -21.09 14.61
N SER A 20 -6.85 -20.68 13.34
CA SER A 20 -5.61 -20.28 12.64
C SER A 20 -5.75 -18.95 11.89
N GLY A 21 -6.77 -18.14 12.21
CA GLY A 21 -7.30 -17.06 11.37
C GLY A 21 -6.24 -16.10 10.81
N ILE A 22 -5.43 -15.46 11.66
CA ILE A 22 -4.42 -14.51 11.19
C ILE A 22 -3.42 -15.16 10.22
N GLN A 23 -3.09 -16.44 10.43
CA GLN A 23 -2.21 -17.18 9.53
C GLN A 23 -2.89 -17.45 8.19
N PHE A 24 -4.20 -17.69 8.18
CA PHE A 24 -4.98 -17.80 6.94
C PHE A 24 -4.93 -16.49 6.14
N ALA A 25 -5.19 -15.35 6.79
CA ALA A 25 -5.08 -14.04 6.16
C ALA A 25 -3.66 -13.75 5.63
N LYS A 26 -2.61 -14.07 6.40
CA LYS A 26 -1.21 -13.97 5.95
C LYS A 26 -0.96 -14.85 4.73
N ASN A 27 -1.44 -16.08 4.71
CA ASN A 27 -1.26 -16.98 3.57
C ASN A 27 -1.94 -16.46 2.29
N GLN A 28 -3.16 -15.91 2.42
CA GLN A 28 -3.88 -15.29 1.30
C GLN A 28 -3.13 -14.06 0.76
N ALA A 29 -2.59 -13.22 1.66
CA ALA A 29 -1.79 -12.06 1.27
C ALA A 29 -0.52 -12.48 0.51
N LEU A 30 0.20 -13.48 1.02
CA LEU A 30 1.42 -14.00 0.41
C LEU A 30 1.15 -14.76 -0.91
N ALA A 31 -0.07 -15.24 -1.13
CA ALA A 31 -0.52 -15.84 -2.38
C ALA A 31 -1.09 -14.82 -3.38
N GLY A 32 -1.21 -13.54 -3.01
CA GLY A 32 -1.84 -12.50 -3.83
C GLY A 32 -3.37 -12.58 -3.92
N THR A 33 -4.01 -13.51 -3.19
CA THR A 33 -5.46 -13.74 -3.24
C THR A 33 -6.25 -12.85 -2.27
N LEU A 34 -5.55 -12.16 -1.35
CA LEU A 34 -6.18 -11.22 -0.40
C LEU A 34 -6.83 -10.02 -1.10
N GLN A 35 -6.44 -9.71 -2.33
CA GLN A 35 -7.01 -8.62 -3.15
C GLN A 35 -8.53 -8.72 -3.37
N HIS A 36 -9.11 -9.91 -3.21
CA HIS A 36 -10.56 -10.15 -3.34
C HIS A 36 -11.34 -10.01 -2.01
N SER A 37 -10.65 -9.76 -0.90
CA SER A 37 -11.27 -9.53 0.41
C SER A 37 -11.75 -8.09 0.53
N ALA A 38 -12.82 -7.88 1.31
CA ALA A 38 -13.31 -6.56 1.69
C ALA A 38 -12.76 -6.07 3.05
N LEU A 39 -11.86 -6.83 3.67
CA LEU A 39 -11.28 -6.54 5.00
C LEU A 39 -9.74 -6.48 4.96
N ARG A 40 -9.14 -6.08 3.84
CA ARG A 40 -7.69 -5.94 3.67
C ARG A 40 -7.11 -4.90 4.62
N SER A 41 -7.79 -3.77 4.80
CA SER A 41 -7.40 -2.72 5.75
C SER A 41 -7.35 -3.23 7.20
N LEU A 42 -8.27 -4.12 7.59
CA LEU A 42 -8.25 -4.77 8.90
C LEU A 42 -7.10 -5.79 9.00
N CYS A 43 -6.81 -6.54 7.93
CA CYS A 43 -5.62 -7.39 7.85
C CYS A 43 -4.33 -6.57 8.01
N TRP A 44 -4.23 -5.39 7.38
CA TRP A 44 -3.06 -4.51 7.51
C TRP A 44 -2.82 -4.07 8.95
N ARG A 45 -3.88 -3.77 9.71
CA ARG A 45 -3.76 -3.45 11.15
C ARG A 45 -3.14 -4.59 11.95
N LEU A 46 -3.46 -5.84 11.64
CA LEU A 46 -2.86 -7.00 12.29
C LEU A 46 -1.43 -7.23 11.83
N PHE A 47 -1.17 -7.16 10.52
CA PHE A 47 0.15 -7.39 9.93
C PHE A 47 1.19 -6.37 10.41
N LEU A 48 0.78 -5.11 10.56
CA LEU A 48 1.59 -4.03 11.12
C LEU A 48 1.58 -4.00 12.66
N ASN A 49 0.87 -4.93 13.31
CA ASN A 49 0.77 -5.03 14.76
C ASN A 49 0.27 -3.72 15.41
N ILE A 50 -0.70 -3.09 14.76
CA ILE A 50 -1.54 -2.01 15.30
C ILE A 50 -2.58 -2.63 16.24
N ILE A 51 -3.16 -3.74 15.82
CA ILE A 51 -3.94 -4.64 16.67
C ILE A 51 -2.98 -5.78 17.08
N PRO A 52 -2.67 -5.96 18.38
CA PRO A 52 -1.73 -6.98 18.82
C PRO A 52 -2.18 -8.39 18.43
N GLU A 53 -1.23 -9.22 17.99
CA GLU A 53 -1.50 -10.65 17.72
C GLU A 53 -1.99 -11.35 19.00
N GLY A 54 -3.08 -12.11 18.89
CA GLY A 54 -3.69 -12.81 20.03
C GLY A 54 -4.63 -11.96 20.90
N SER A 55 -4.87 -10.69 20.53
CA SER A 55 -5.93 -9.89 21.15
C SER A 55 -7.32 -10.46 20.86
N ASP A 56 -8.21 -10.37 21.84
CA ASP A 56 -9.62 -10.76 21.71
C ASP A 56 -10.32 -9.89 20.66
N THR A 57 -11.00 -10.52 19.69
CA THR A 57 -11.72 -9.84 18.61
C THR A 57 -12.80 -8.91 19.15
N LEU A 58 -13.36 -9.20 20.32
CA LEU A 58 -14.34 -8.34 20.99
C LEU A 58 -13.75 -6.99 21.42
N ALA A 59 -12.45 -6.93 21.72
CA ALA A 59 -11.77 -5.69 22.15
C ALA A 59 -11.31 -4.80 20.98
N TRP A 60 -11.36 -5.29 19.74
CA TRP A 60 -10.85 -4.56 18.58
C TRP A 60 -11.64 -3.29 18.30
N GLY A 61 -12.96 -3.31 18.49
CA GLY A 61 -13.81 -2.12 18.33
C GLY A 61 -13.40 -0.98 19.27
N ASP A 62 -13.16 -1.31 20.55
CA ASP A 62 -12.71 -0.34 21.56
C ASP A 62 -11.31 0.21 21.25
N LEU A 63 -10.39 -0.66 20.82
CA LEU A 63 -9.03 -0.27 20.43
C LEU A 63 -9.04 0.69 19.23
N ILE A 64 -9.82 0.38 18.19
CA ILE A 64 -9.99 1.26 17.03
C ILE A 64 -10.63 2.58 17.46
N GLY A 65 -11.65 2.53 18.32
CA GLY A 65 -12.28 3.73 18.88
C GLY A 65 -11.30 4.60 19.68
N GLN A 66 -10.38 4.00 20.43
CA GLN A 66 -9.32 4.71 21.13
C GLN A 66 -8.36 5.40 20.18
N GLN A 67 -7.85 4.69 19.16
CA GLN A 67 -6.94 5.24 18.15
C GLN A 67 -7.56 6.44 17.42
N ARG A 68 -8.86 6.38 17.14
CA ARG A 68 -9.60 7.50 16.54
C ARG A 68 -9.65 8.72 17.45
N ARG A 69 -9.89 8.54 18.75
CA ARG A 69 -9.86 9.65 19.72
C ARG A 69 -8.46 10.24 19.88
N GLU A 70 -7.42 9.41 19.86
CA GLU A 70 -6.03 9.87 19.90
C GLU A 70 -5.69 10.74 18.70
N TYR A 71 -6.11 10.37 17.49
CA TYR A 71 -5.92 11.23 16.31
C TYR A 71 -6.76 12.52 16.37
N GLU A 72 -7.99 12.47 16.87
CA GLU A 72 -8.81 13.68 17.03
C GLU A 72 -8.15 14.68 17.99
N ALA A 73 -7.61 14.21 19.11
CA ALA A 73 -6.86 15.06 20.05
C ALA A 73 -5.61 15.69 19.39
N LEU A 74 -4.92 14.95 18.50
CA LEU A 74 -3.81 15.51 17.73
C LEU A 74 -4.26 16.58 16.73
N LYS A 75 -5.46 16.44 16.14
CA LYS A 75 -6.01 17.50 15.27
C LYS A 75 -6.29 18.77 16.07
N GLU A 76 -6.91 18.64 17.24
CA GLU A 76 -7.14 19.76 18.15
C GLU A 76 -5.81 20.42 18.60
N GLU A 77 -4.76 19.63 18.83
CA GLU A 77 -3.43 20.13 19.24
C GLU A 77 -2.69 20.86 18.10
N TYR A 78 -2.69 20.32 16.88
CA TYR A 78 -1.81 20.80 15.81
C TYR A 78 -2.50 21.67 14.75
N LEU A 79 -3.81 21.54 14.54
CA LEU A 79 -4.56 22.27 13.50
C LEU A 79 -5.21 23.55 14.05
N ILE A 80 -4.50 24.28 14.90
CA ILE A 80 -4.98 25.53 15.51
C ILE A 80 -5.03 26.65 14.47
N ASN A 81 -6.16 27.36 14.43
CA ASN A 81 -6.34 28.56 13.63
C ASN A 81 -6.54 29.78 14.56
N PRO A 82 -5.52 30.62 14.78
CA PRO A 82 -5.63 31.80 15.65
C PRO A 82 -6.68 32.83 15.21
N TYR A 83 -7.16 32.76 13.96
CA TYR A 83 -8.28 33.59 13.49
C TYR A 83 -9.64 33.13 14.06
N GLU A 84 -9.77 31.84 14.38
CA GLU A 84 -11.02 31.22 14.86
C GLU A 84 -11.00 31.01 16.37
N GLU A 85 -9.82 30.64 16.93
CA GLU A 85 -9.63 30.33 18.34
C GLU A 85 -8.44 31.11 18.91
N PRO A 86 -8.65 32.36 19.36
CA PRO A 86 -7.59 33.18 19.94
C PRO A 86 -7.13 32.61 21.31
N GLU A 87 -5.86 32.20 21.41
CA GLU A 87 -5.27 31.62 22.64
C GLU A 87 -5.19 32.63 23.81
N SER A 88 -5.16 33.94 23.52
CA SER A 88 -5.19 34.99 24.54
C SER A 88 -5.85 36.27 24.03
N ASP A 89 -6.48 37.01 24.95
CA ASP A 89 -7.01 38.37 24.70
C ASP A 89 -5.89 39.44 24.67
N ASP A 90 -4.64 39.05 24.91
CA ASP A 90 -3.50 39.96 24.88
C ASP A 90 -3.09 40.26 23.43
N LEU A 91 -3.51 41.43 22.94
CA LEU A 91 -3.25 41.93 21.59
C LEU A 91 -1.75 42.16 21.27
N LEU A 92 -0.84 42.08 22.25
CA LEU A 92 0.61 42.12 22.01
C LEU A 92 1.17 40.75 21.61
N VAL A 93 0.55 39.67 22.08
CA VAL A 93 0.93 38.28 21.78
C VAL A 93 0.08 37.73 20.64
N ASN A 94 -1.21 38.04 20.63
CA ASN A 94 -2.19 37.58 19.67
C ASN A 94 -2.39 38.60 18.53
N ASN A 95 -1.33 38.87 17.77
CA ASN A 95 -1.38 39.72 16.58
C ASN A 95 -0.55 39.11 15.43
N PRO A 96 -1.04 39.10 14.16
CA PRO A 96 -0.31 38.67 12.98
C PRO A 96 1.08 39.29 12.77
N LEU A 97 1.35 40.45 13.38
CA LEU A 97 2.63 41.16 13.29
C LEU A 97 3.47 41.06 14.58
N SER A 98 3.11 40.16 15.51
CA SER A 98 3.86 39.97 16.75
C SER A 98 5.30 39.55 16.45
N GLN A 99 6.25 40.22 17.10
CA GLN A 99 7.69 39.90 17.04
C GLN A 99 8.14 39.02 18.22
N VAL A 100 7.19 38.60 19.06
CA VAL A 100 7.47 37.71 20.18
C VAL A 100 7.82 36.33 19.62
N GLU A 101 9.00 35.83 19.99
CA GLU A 101 9.41 34.46 19.70
C GLU A 101 8.38 33.48 20.28
N ASP A 102 8.00 32.47 19.49
CA ASP A 102 6.95 31.49 19.83
C ASP A 102 5.53 32.05 19.96
N SER A 103 5.24 33.21 19.33
CA SER A 103 3.85 33.68 19.25
C SER A 103 2.95 32.69 18.49
N PRO A 104 1.64 32.62 18.82
CA PRO A 104 0.69 31.75 18.11
C PRO A 104 0.67 32.04 16.60
N TRP A 105 0.87 33.30 16.23
CA TRP A 105 0.92 33.76 14.84
C TRP A 105 2.18 33.30 14.10
N GLN A 106 3.35 33.37 14.73
CA GLN A 106 4.58 32.88 14.13
C GLN A 106 4.49 31.37 13.89
N THR A 107 3.99 30.61 14.87
CA THR A 107 3.72 29.17 14.74
C THR A 107 2.70 28.89 13.63
N PHE A 108 1.63 29.68 13.55
CA PHE A 108 0.62 29.56 12.49
C PHE A 108 1.20 29.79 11.09
N PHE A 109 2.01 30.84 10.89
CA PHE A 109 2.63 31.10 9.58
C PHE A 109 3.61 30.01 9.18
N GLN A 110 4.45 29.51 10.11
CA GLN A 110 5.32 28.37 9.85
C GLN A 110 4.53 27.11 9.50
N ASN A 111 3.43 26.85 10.22
CA ASN A 111 2.53 25.74 9.93
C ASN A 111 1.90 25.88 8.54
N LYS A 112 1.52 27.10 8.12
CA LYS A 112 0.98 27.37 6.78
C LYS A 112 2.01 27.16 5.68
N GLU A 113 3.27 27.54 5.90
CA GLU A 113 4.35 27.26 4.96
C GLU A 113 4.54 25.75 4.74
N LEU A 114 4.59 24.97 5.83
CA LEU A 114 4.67 23.51 5.75
C LEU A 114 3.44 22.88 5.09
N GLN A 115 2.23 23.34 5.42
CA GLN A 115 1.00 22.88 4.78
C GLN A 115 1.02 23.15 3.27
N ASN A 116 1.53 24.31 2.84
CA ASN A 116 1.65 24.65 1.43
C ASN A 116 2.67 23.76 0.70
N GLU A 117 3.81 23.42 1.33
CA GLU A 117 4.78 22.45 0.79
C GLU A 117 4.11 21.08 0.57
N ILE A 118 3.41 20.59 1.59
CA ILE A 118 2.70 19.30 1.52
C ILE A 118 1.63 19.32 0.42
N LEU A 119 0.85 20.41 0.34
CA LEU A 119 -0.24 20.55 -0.63
C LEU A 119 0.27 20.49 -2.09
N GLN A 120 1.44 21.08 -2.38
CA GLN A 120 2.05 21.01 -3.71
C GLN A 120 2.34 19.57 -4.16
N ASP A 121 2.68 18.68 -3.23
CA ASP A 121 2.88 17.26 -3.52
C ASP A 121 1.55 16.51 -3.63
N ILE A 122 0.59 16.81 -2.76
CA ILE A 122 -0.76 16.21 -2.78
C ILE A 122 -1.43 16.41 -4.14
N VAL A 123 -1.47 17.65 -4.66
CA VAL A 123 -2.12 17.98 -5.95
C VAL A 123 -1.51 17.21 -7.14
N ARG A 124 -0.28 16.72 -7.00
CA ARG A 124 0.45 15.94 -8.04
C ARG A 124 0.43 14.44 -7.79
N THR A 125 -0.30 13.97 -6.77
CA THR A 125 -0.36 12.56 -6.36
C THR A 125 -1.47 11.85 -7.13
N TYR A 126 -1.11 10.88 -7.99
CA TYR A 126 -2.03 10.16 -8.89
C TYR A 126 -3.03 11.08 -9.63
N PRO A 127 -2.54 12.10 -10.37
CA PRO A 127 -3.39 13.12 -10.99
C PRO A 127 -4.37 12.53 -12.03
N GLU A 128 -4.09 11.34 -12.55
CA GLU A 128 -4.95 10.62 -13.49
C GLU A 128 -6.19 9.99 -12.85
N LYS A 129 -6.30 9.94 -11.52
CA LYS A 129 -7.42 9.35 -10.79
C LYS A 129 -8.30 10.43 -10.17
N GLU A 130 -9.56 10.49 -10.60
CA GLU A 130 -10.57 11.44 -10.09
C GLU A 130 -10.70 11.41 -8.55
N PHE A 131 -10.58 10.23 -7.94
CA PHE A 131 -10.58 10.08 -6.48
C PHE A 131 -9.58 11.00 -5.76
N PHE A 132 -8.38 11.17 -6.31
CA PHE A 132 -7.35 12.03 -5.71
C PHE A 132 -7.47 13.50 -6.11
N GLN A 133 -8.49 13.87 -6.90
CA GLN A 133 -8.78 15.27 -7.22
C GLN A 133 -9.83 15.86 -6.27
N ASP A 134 -10.49 15.03 -5.44
CA ASP A 134 -11.48 15.47 -4.45
C ASP A 134 -10.81 16.24 -3.31
N ASP A 135 -11.29 17.46 -3.04
CA ASP A 135 -10.83 18.31 -1.94
C ASP A 135 -10.94 17.64 -0.57
N LYS A 136 -11.93 16.75 -0.36
CA LYS A 136 -12.02 15.98 0.88
C LYS A 136 -10.82 15.06 1.04
N VAL A 137 -10.39 14.40 -0.03
CA VAL A 137 -9.22 13.52 -0.03
C VAL A 137 -7.94 14.35 0.16
N HIS A 138 -7.81 15.49 -0.52
CA HIS A 138 -6.70 16.42 -0.30
C HIS A 138 -6.60 16.87 1.17
N ASN A 139 -7.73 17.26 1.78
CA ASN A 139 -7.76 17.71 3.17
C ASN A 139 -7.39 16.58 4.14
N MET A 140 -7.90 15.36 3.94
CA MET A 140 -7.49 14.19 4.74
C MET A 140 -5.97 13.96 4.64
N MET A 141 -5.42 13.96 3.42
CA MET A 141 -3.98 13.79 3.20
C MET A 141 -3.16 14.90 3.87
N LEU A 142 -3.59 16.15 3.73
CA LEU A 142 -2.90 17.31 4.29
C LEU A 142 -2.84 17.24 5.81
N ASN A 143 -3.96 16.97 6.48
CA ASN A 143 -4.03 16.85 7.94
C ASN A 143 -3.08 15.77 8.45
N ILE A 144 -3.15 14.57 7.87
CA ILE A 144 -2.34 13.42 8.28
C ILE A 144 -0.85 13.71 8.11
N LEU A 145 -0.43 14.15 6.92
CA LEU A 145 0.98 14.40 6.62
C LEU A 145 1.54 15.55 7.46
N PHE A 146 0.74 16.59 7.69
CA PHE A 146 1.10 17.71 8.54
C PHE A 146 1.30 17.28 9.99
N ILE A 147 0.35 16.55 10.58
CA ILE A 147 0.45 16.06 11.96
C ILE A 147 1.65 15.12 12.11
N VAL A 148 1.87 14.19 11.18
CA VAL A 148 3.04 13.30 11.20
C VAL A 148 4.35 14.09 11.11
N ALA A 149 4.41 15.13 10.28
CA ALA A 149 5.59 15.98 10.16
C ALA A 149 5.88 16.75 11.46
N LYS A 150 4.83 17.27 12.13
CA LYS A 150 4.97 17.99 13.41
C LYS A 150 5.40 17.07 14.55
N ARG A 151 4.84 15.84 14.62
CA ARG A 151 5.20 14.85 15.64
C ARG A 151 6.62 14.30 15.49
N ASN A 152 7.20 14.37 14.28
CA ASN A 152 8.51 13.80 13.97
C ASN A 152 9.48 14.88 13.44
N PRO A 153 9.91 15.86 14.26
CA PRO A 153 10.68 17.03 13.80
C PRO A 153 12.05 16.68 13.19
N ASN A 154 12.64 15.54 13.55
CA ASN A 154 13.90 15.08 12.96
C ASN A 154 13.77 14.73 11.48
N THR A 155 12.61 14.18 11.10
CA THR A 155 12.34 13.79 9.71
C THR A 155 11.58 14.88 8.99
N GLY A 156 10.57 15.46 9.64
CA GLY A 156 9.60 16.38 9.07
C GLY A 156 8.82 15.74 7.93
N TYR A 157 8.13 16.56 7.15
CA TYR A 157 7.57 16.12 5.89
C TYR A 157 8.69 15.91 4.87
N ARG A 158 8.56 14.87 4.03
CA ARG A 158 9.46 14.62 2.89
C ARG A 158 8.65 14.18 1.69
N GLN A 159 8.95 14.78 0.54
CA GLN A 159 8.37 14.37 -0.74
C GLN A 159 8.49 12.85 -0.95
N GLY A 160 7.37 12.22 -1.24
CA GLY A 160 7.21 10.77 -1.34
C GLY A 160 6.35 10.20 -0.19
N MET A 161 6.25 10.87 0.96
CA MET A 161 5.34 10.46 2.04
C MET A 161 3.87 10.52 1.60
N ASN A 162 3.51 11.52 0.79
CA ASN A 162 2.21 11.64 0.13
C ASN A 162 1.85 10.40 -0.71
N GLU A 163 2.83 9.81 -1.39
CA GLU A 163 2.64 8.63 -2.24
C GLU A 163 2.52 7.33 -1.44
N LEU A 164 3.02 7.33 -0.21
CA LEU A 164 2.80 6.24 0.74
C LEU A 164 1.43 6.34 1.44
N LEU A 165 0.97 7.56 1.72
CA LEU A 165 -0.35 7.77 2.33
C LEU A 165 -1.50 7.47 1.36
N ALA A 166 -1.36 7.87 0.10
CA ALA A 166 -2.42 7.77 -0.90
C ALA A 166 -3.01 6.36 -1.08
N PRO A 167 -2.20 5.27 -1.24
CA PRO A 167 -2.74 3.90 -1.30
C PRO A 167 -3.54 3.48 -0.07
N ILE A 168 -3.15 3.94 1.13
CA ILE A 168 -3.85 3.62 2.38
C ILE A 168 -5.26 4.22 2.36
N ILE A 169 -5.38 5.52 2.05
CA ILE A 169 -6.67 6.19 1.97
C ILE A 169 -7.54 5.58 0.87
N TYR A 170 -6.96 5.27 -0.30
CA TYR A 170 -7.69 4.65 -1.40
C TYR A 170 -8.24 3.27 -1.03
N LEU A 171 -7.47 2.42 -0.35
CA LEU A 171 -7.95 1.12 0.13
C LEU A 171 -9.09 1.28 1.14
N LEU A 172 -8.90 2.15 2.14
CA LEU A 172 -9.92 2.40 3.17
C LEU A 172 -11.23 2.92 2.55
N HIS A 173 -11.14 3.80 1.55
CA HIS A 173 -12.31 4.27 0.82
C HIS A 173 -13.01 3.15 0.04
N LYS A 174 -12.25 2.33 -0.71
CA LYS A 174 -12.80 1.18 -1.46
C LYS A 174 -13.51 0.18 -0.55
N GLU A 175 -13.00 -0.03 0.66
CA GLU A 175 -13.59 -0.95 1.63
C GLU A 175 -14.60 -0.29 2.55
N SER A 176 -14.84 1.02 2.43
CA SER A 176 -15.70 1.75 3.34
C SER A 176 -17.17 1.33 3.23
N VAL A 177 -17.87 1.43 4.34
CA VAL A 177 -19.29 1.17 4.49
C VAL A 177 -19.96 2.50 4.86
N PRO A 178 -21.09 2.84 4.20
CA PRO A 178 -21.83 4.06 4.51
C PRO A 178 -22.19 4.15 5.98
N ALA A 179 -22.07 5.34 6.56
CA ALA A 179 -22.34 5.55 7.98
C ALA A 179 -23.81 5.36 8.37
N SER A 180 -24.71 5.31 7.38
CA SER A 180 -26.12 4.94 7.57
C SER A 180 -26.33 3.45 7.88
N VAL A 181 -25.33 2.59 7.63
CA VAL A 181 -25.38 1.16 7.95
C VAL A 181 -24.96 0.99 9.42
N GLU A 182 -25.94 0.90 10.30
CA GLU A 182 -25.69 0.64 11.72
C GLU A 182 -25.46 -0.86 11.96
N ASN A 183 -24.23 -1.24 12.28
CA ASN A 183 -23.87 -2.60 12.69
C ASN A 183 -22.73 -2.54 13.72
N SER A 184 -22.94 -3.14 14.89
CA SER A 184 -21.98 -3.13 15.99
C SER A 184 -20.82 -4.11 15.81
N HIS A 185 -20.86 -4.98 14.80
CA HIS A 185 -19.79 -5.92 14.53
C HIS A 185 -18.52 -5.19 14.10
N VAL A 186 -17.37 -5.58 14.62
CA VAL A 186 -16.08 -4.91 14.39
C VAL A 186 -15.75 -4.76 12.90
N ALA A 187 -16.12 -5.75 12.07
CA ALA A 187 -15.93 -5.68 10.61
C ALA A 187 -16.63 -4.48 9.94
N TYR A 188 -17.72 -3.97 10.53
CA TYR A 188 -18.42 -2.76 10.08
C TYR A 188 -17.87 -1.51 10.76
N GLN A 189 -17.57 -1.59 12.06
CA GLN A 189 -16.97 -0.46 12.80
C GLN A 189 -15.61 -0.04 12.22
N ALA A 190 -14.78 -1.01 11.84
CA ALA A 190 -13.46 -0.80 11.24
C ALA A 190 -13.50 -0.29 9.80
N SER A 191 -14.63 -0.43 9.11
CA SER A 191 -14.83 0.00 7.72
C SER A 191 -15.76 1.21 7.60
N ASN A 192 -16.06 1.93 8.69
CA ASN A 192 -17.00 3.05 8.65
C ASN A 192 -16.40 4.26 7.90
N GLU A 193 -17.11 4.74 6.88
CA GLU A 193 -16.64 5.83 6.00
C GLU A 193 -16.29 7.15 6.73
N LYS A 194 -16.89 7.40 7.91
CA LYS A 194 -16.64 8.62 8.70
C LYS A 194 -15.22 8.70 9.25
N TYR A 195 -14.54 7.56 9.38
CA TYR A 195 -13.26 7.47 10.08
C TYR A 195 -12.09 7.12 9.15
N ILE A 196 -12.26 7.27 7.83
CA ILE A 196 -11.19 7.00 6.84
C ILE A 196 -9.91 7.78 7.19
N GLU A 197 -10.03 9.07 7.55
CA GLU A 197 -8.88 9.90 7.91
C GLU A 197 -8.15 9.34 9.15
N HIS A 198 -8.88 9.06 10.24
CA HIS A 198 -8.34 8.53 11.49
C HIS A 198 -7.66 7.16 11.29
N ASP A 199 -8.31 6.32 10.52
CA ASP A 199 -7.86 4.96 10.24
C ASP A 199 -6.62 4.98 9.33
N ALA A 200 -6.59 5.89 8.35
CA ALA A 200 -5.43 6.12 7.49
C ALA A 200 -4.24 6.67 8.29
N PHE A 201 -4.46 7.63 9.19
CA PHE A 201 -3.43 8.14 10.09
C PHE A 201 -2.80 7.00 10.89
N THR A 202 -3.61 6.15 11.51
CA THR A 202 -3.12 5.07 12.37
C THR A 202 -2.25 4.08 11.59
N ILE A 203 -2.68 3.68 10.38
CA ILE A 203 -1.93 2.76 9.52
C ILE A 203 -0.64 3.43 9.01
N PHE A 204 -0.74 4.69 8.59
CA PHE A 204 0.38 5.46 8.07
C PHE A 204 1.44 5.76 9.13
N ASP A 205 1.04 6.20 10.32
CA ASP A 205 1.94 6.45 11.47
C ASP A 205 2.72 5.18 11.81
N LYS A 206 2.03 4.03 11.85
CA LYS A 206 2.69 2.74 12.09
C LYS A 206 3.65 2.35 10.98
N LEU A 207 3.29 2.56 9.72
CA LEU A 207 4.18 2.31 8.58
C LEU A 207 5.43 3.20 8.65
N MET A 208 5.26 4.46 9.01
CA MET A 208 6.34 5.44 9.10
C MET A 208 7.35 5.08 10.20
N VAL A 209 6.95 4.48 11.32
CA VAL A 209 7.90 3.96 12.33
C VAL A 209 8.94 3.02 11.71
N HIS A 210 8.59 2.23 10.69
CA HIS A 210 9.52 1.32 10.03
C HIS A 210 10.32 1.97 8.89
N MET A 211 9.77 3.02 8.28
CA MET A 211 10.31 3.65 7.07
C MET A 211 11.02 4.99 7.33
N GLU A 212 10.83 5.65 8.47
CA GLU A 212 11.29 7.01 8.77
C GLU A 212 12.80 7.19 8.47
N GLN A 213 13.62 6.22 8.90
CA GLN A 213 15.06 6.21 8.66
C GLN A 213 15.47 6.25 7.18
N TRP A 214 14.55 5.97 6.24
CA TRP A 214 14.78 6.06 4.79
C TRP A 214 14.55 7.48 4.25
N PHE A 215 13.93 8.35 5.05
CA PHE A 215 13.61 9.74 4.72
C PHE A 215 14.52 10.76 5.44
N ILE A 216 15.23 10.34 6.50
CA ILE A 216 16.19 11.20 7.19
C ILE A 216 17.34 11.60 6.26
N ARG A 217 17.52 12.90 6.06
CA ARG A 217 18.66 13.47 5.33
C ARG A 217 19.83 13.62 6.29
N ASN A 218 20.96 12.96 6.02
CA ASN A 218 22.19 13.15 6.79
C ASN A 218 22.60 14.64 6.78
N PRO A 219 22.56 15.37 7.92
CA PRO A 219 22.87 16.80 7.96
C PRO A 219 24.31 17.12 7.55
N ASN A 220 25.22 16.15 7.75
CA ASN A 220 26.67 16.35 7.60
C ASN A 220 27.19 16.34 6.15
N ARG A 221 26.33 16.35 5.12
CA ARG A 221 26.79 16.49 3.72
C ARG A 221 26.99 17.95 3.28
N SER A 222 26.44 18.94 3.99
CA SER A 222 26.60 20.37 3.63
C SER A 222 27.83 21.04 4.26
N ALA A 223 28.61 20.34 5.10
CA ALA A 223 29.74 20.93 5.83
C ALA A 223 31.03 20.08 5.79
N ARG A 224 31.32 19.37 4.70
CA ARG A 224 32.63 18.69 4.56
C ARG A 224 33.64 19.63 3.90
N THR A 225 34.58 20.10 4.71
CA THR A 225 35.89 20.59 4.27
C THR A 225 36.61 19.50 3.45
N PRO A 226 37.37 19.87 2.39
CA PRO A 226 37.97 18.93 1.46
C PRO A 226 39.29 18.36 2.01
N GLN A 227 39.25 17.66 3.16
CA GLN A 227 40.43 16.95 3.66
C GLN A 227 40.06 15.84 4.65
N ALA A 228 39.94 14.61 4.13
CA ALA A 228 40.43 13.36 4.73
C ALA A 228 39.76 12.17 4.02
N ASN A 229 40.58 11.34 3.38
CA ASN A 229 40.23 10.01 2.89
C ASN A 229 39.91 9.10 4.08
N THR A 230 38.63 8.97 4.42
CA THR A 230 38.11 7.83 5.19
C THR A 230 36.88 7.27 4.49
N CYS A 231 36.90 5.96 4.31
CA CYS A 231 36.00 5.13 3.53
C CYS A 231 34.54 5.14 4.02
N ASP A 232 33.65 5.61 3.14
CA ASP A 232 32.31 5.10 2.76
C ASP A 232 31.24 4.66 3.80
N ASN A 233 31.36 5.00 5.09
CA ASN A 233 30.34 4.67 6.11
C ASN A 233 29.18 5.69 6.26
N SER A 234 28.90 6.51 5.25
CA SER A 234 27.94 7.63 5.30
C SER A 234 26.80 7.53 4.26
N SER A 235 26.36 6.30 3.99
CA SER A 235 25.25 6.01 3.10
C SER A 235 23.95 5.82 3.89
N SER A 236 22.87 6.49 3.48
CA SER A 236 21.54 6.36 4.11
C SER A 236 21.05 4.91 4.12
N PRO A 237 20.27 4.47 5.13
CA PRO A 237 19.82 3.07 5.25
C PRO A 237 19.13 2.51 3.99
N VAL A 238 18.34 3.32 3.29
CA VAL A 238 17.69 2.91 2.03
C VAL A 238 18.68 2.64 0.91
N VAL A 239 19.76 3.41 0.81
CA VAL A 239 20.85 3.16 -0.17
C VAL A 239 21.63 1.91 0.20
N GLN A 240 21.78 1.61 1.50
CA GLN A 240 22.37 0.34 1.93
C GLN A 240 21.50 -0.85 1.50
N LYS A 241 20.16 -0.73 1.56
CA LYS A 241 19.25 -1.73 0.99
C LYS A 241 19.43 -1.87 -0.53
N CYS A 242 19.55 -0.76 -1.26
CA CYS A 242 19.81 -0.78 -2.71
C CYS A 242 21.11 -1.57 -3.02
N LYS A 243 22.22 -1.20 -2.35
CA LYS A 243 23.50 -1.91 -2.48
C LYS A 243 23.38 -3.39 -2.12
N LYS A 244 22.68 -3.73 -1.04
CA LYS A 244 22.42 -5.14 -0.66
C LYS A 244 21.70 -5.91 -1.77
N VAL A 245 20.69 -5.32 -2.41
CA VAL A 245 19.95 -6.00 -3.50
C VAL A 245 20.87 -6.37 -4.65
N GLN A 246 21.73 -5.46 -5.11
CA GLN A 246 22.64 -5.73 -6.24
C GLN A 246 23.90 -6.49 -5.79
N ASP A 247 24.69 -5.90 -4.90
CA ASP A 247 26.07 -6.34 -4.62
C ASP A 247 26.14 -7.61 -3.75
N ILE A 248 25.03 -7.97 -3.10
CA ILE A 248 24.93 -9.16 -2.25
C ILE A 248 23.93 -10.16 -2.83
N MET A 249 22.67 -9.76 -3.00
CA MET A 249 21.60 -10.69 -3.35
C MET A 249 21.64 -11.07 -4.83
N LEU A 250 21.72 -10.10 -5.75
CA LEU A 250 21.83 -10.38 -7.18
C LEU A 250 23.14 -11.10 -7.49
N LYS A 251 24.27 -10.66 -6.92
CA LYS A 251 25.55 -11.37 -7.08
C LYS A 251 25.48 -12.85 -6.72
N LYS A 252 24.67 -13.21 -5.71
CA LYS A 252 24.48 -14.59 -5.28
C LYS A 252 23.54 -15.38 -6.22
N GLU A 253 22.46 -14.77 -6.67
CA GLU A 253 21.42 -15.45 -7.47
C GLU A 253 21.73 -15.47 -8.97
N ASP A 254 22.33 -14.40 -9.50
CA ASP A 254 22.81 -14.27 -10.89
C ASP A 254 24.12 -13.46 -10.96
N PRO A 255 25.29 -14.12 -10.81
CA PRO A 255 26.59 -13.46 -10.89
C PRO A 255 26.91 -12.82 -12.25
N ILE A 256 26.28 -13.30 -13.33
CA ILE A 256 26.51 -12.80 -14.69
C ILE A 256 25.83 -11.45 -14.83
N LEU A 257 24.54 -11.37 -14.49
CA LEU A 257 23.81 -10.10 -14.53
C LEU A 257 24.42 -9.07 -13.58
N HIS A 258 24.81 -9.48 -12.37
CA HIS A 258 25.51 -8.60 -11.44
C HIS A 258 26.79 -8.00 -12.04
N SER A 259 27.69 -8.85 -12.57
CA SER A 259 28.96 -8.39 -13.12
C SER A 259 28.73 -7.47 -14.30
N PHE A 260 27.79 -7.82 -15.19
CA PHE A 260 27.41 -6.97 -16.32
C PHE A 260 26.93 -5.58 -15.88
N LEU A 261 25.97 -5.48 -14.95
CA LEU A 261 25.47 -4.19 -14.47
C LEU A 261 26.57 -3.36 -13.79
N THR A 262 27.49 -4.03 -13.09
CA THR A 262 28.64 -3.38 -12.44
C THR A 262 29.64 -2.85 -13.48
N ASP A 263 29.96 -3.65 -14.48
CA ASP A 263 30.95 -3.33 -15.53
C ASP A 263 30.47 -2.17 -16.42
N ILE A 264 29.17 -2.10 -16.69
CA ILE A 264 28.58 -0.96 -17.41
C ILE A 264 28.30 0.24 -16.48
N GLY A 265 28.64 0.16 -15.19
CA GLY A 265 28.56 1.29 -14.25
C GLY A 265 27.16 1.66 -13.77
N ILE A 266 26.22 0.71 -13.71
CA ILE A 266 24.88 0.95 -13.14
C ILE A 266 24.92 0.75 -11.63
N GLU A 267 24.83 1.86 -10.91
CA GLU A 267 24.73 1.87 -9.46
C GLU A 267 23.29 1.58 -8.99
N PRO A 268 23.10 0.72 -7.97
CA PRO A 268 21.78 0.22 -7.59
C PRO A 268 20.81 1.31 -7.12
N GLN A 269 21.31 2.36 -6.46
CA GLN A 269 20.47 3.45 -5.98
C GLN A 269 19.84 4.29 -7.11
N ILE A 270 20.34 4.20 -8.35
CA ILE A 270 19.76 4.94 -9.46
C ILE A 270 18.35 4.42 -9.76
N TYR A 271 18.13 3.11 -9.71
CA TYR A 271 16.83 2.50 -9.98
C TYR A 271 16.09 2.07 -8.70
N ALA A 272 16.77 1.42 -7.76
CA ALA A 272 16.11 0.78 -6.62
C ALA A 272 15.68 1.77 -5.54
N LEU A 273 16.28 2.97 -5.48
CA LEU A 273 15.97 3.94 -4.43
C LEU A 273 14.50 4.35 -4.46
N ARG A 274 13.98 4.69 -5.64
CA ARG A 274 12.56 5.06 -5.81
C ARG A 274 11.65 3.87 -5.51
N TRP A 275 11.98 2.70 -6.06
CA TRP A 275 11.21 1.47 -5.88
C TRP A 275 11.03 1.13 -4.39
N ILE A 276 12.13 1.11 -3.63
CA ILE A 276 12.13 0.75 -2.22
C ILE A 276 11.49 1.87 -1.38
N ARG A 277 11.86 3.13 -1.61
CA ARG A 277 11.41 4.26 -0.78
C ARG A 277 9.91 4.51 -0.90
N LEU A 278 9.34 4.25 -2.08
CA LEU A 278 7.91 4.48 -2.36
C LEU A 278 7.11 3.18 -2.42
N LEU A 279 7.68 2.07 -1.95
CA LEU A 279 7.04 0.74 -1.94
C LEU A 279 6.39 0.39 -3.28
N PHE A 280 7.14 0.62 -4.37
CA PHE A 280 6.78 0.31 -5.76
C PHE A 280 5.58 1.07 -6.33
N SER A 281 5.05 2.08 -5.60
CA SER A 281 3.87 2.85 -5.99
C SER A 281 3.97 3.61 -7.32
N ARG A 282 5.18 3.87 -7.80
CA ARG A 282 5.45 4.51 -9.10
C ARG A 282 5.65 3.53 -10.25
N GLU A 283 5.77 2.25 -9.95
CA GLU A 283 6.15 1.23 -10.95
C GLU A 283 4.96 0.39 -11.40
N PHE A 284 3.89 0.36 -10.60
CA PHE A 284 2.70 -0.45 -10.85
C PHE A 284 1.42 0.36 -10.65
N HIS A 285 0.31 -0.15 -11.20
CA HIS A 285 -0.99 0.46 -10.98
C HIS A 285 -1.40 0.37 -9.50
N LEU A 286 -2.21 1.33 -9.03
CA LEU A 286 -2.54 1.43 -7.62
C LEU A 286 -3.13 0.14 -7.01
N ASP A 287 -3.98 -0.58 -7.74
CA ASP A 287 -4.55 -1.83 -7.25
C ASP A 287 -3.49 -2.95 -7.10
N ASP A 288 -2.50 -2.99 -8.02
CA ASP A 288 -1.35 -3.89 -7.93
C ASP A 288 -0.44 -3.54 -6.74
N VAL A 289 -0.25 -2.23 -6.50
CA VAL A 289 0.50 -1.72 -5.35
C VAL A 289 -0.12 -2.20 -4.06
N LEU A 290 -1.46 -2.15 -3.93
CA LEU A 290 -2.16 -2.70 -2.77
C LEU A 290 -1.89 -4.20 -2.61
N THR A 291 -1.92 -4.98 -3.70
CA THR A 291 -1.64 -6.44 -3.66
C THR A 291 -0.19 -6.73 -3.25
N ILE A 292 0.76 -5.92 -3.68
CA ILE A 292 2.15 -6.00 -3.21
C ILE A 292 2.22 -5.68 -1.71
N TRP A 293 1.50 -4.65 -1.25
CA TRP A 293 1.53 -4.22 0.15
C TRP A 293 0.90 -5.25 1.09
N ASP A 294 -0.18 -5.93 0.67
CA ASP A 294 -0.74 -7.09 1.38
C ASP A 294 0.38 -8.08 1.73
N ALA A 295 1.14 -8.51 0.72
CA ALA A 295 2.21 -9.49 0.90
C ALA A 295 3.38 -8.94 1.72
N VAL A 296 3.79 -7.68 1.49
CA VAL A 296 4.89 -7.04 2.23
C VAL A 296 4.56 -6.95 3.71
N PHE A 297 3.36 -6.52 4.09
CA PHE A 297 2.95 -6.42 5.49
C PHE A 297 2.77 -7.81 6.11
N ALA A 298 2.13 -8.75 5.40
CA ALA A 298 1.94 -10.12 5.88
C ALA A 298 3.26 -10.88 6.12
N TYR A 299 4.31 -10.57 5.34
CA TYR A 299 5.62 -11.20 5.48
C TYR A 299 6.34 -10.80 6.77
N GLY A 300 6.10 -9.58 7.27
CA GLY A 300 6.57 -9.13 8.57
C GLY A 300 6.91 -7.64 8.65
N GLN A 301 6.89 -7.10 9.87
CA GLN A 301 7.04 -5.68 10.19
C GLN A 301 8.38 -5.05 9.76
N GLU A 302 9.45 -5.85 9.59
CA GLU A 302 10.74 -5.36 9.09
C GLU A 302 10.74 -5.07 7.57
N LEU A 303 9.63 -5.32 6.89
CA LEU A 303 9.42 -5.10 5.46
C LEU A 303 10.51 -5.75 4.57
N LYS A 304 11.04 -6.90 5.03
CA LYS A 304 12.13 -7.64 4.37
C LYS A 304 11.77 -8.10 2.95
N LEU A 305 10.49 -8.34 2.68
CA LEU A 305 10.04 -8.79 1.36
C LEU A 305 10.35 -7.78 0.25
N ILE A 306 10.43 -6.48 0.57
CA ILE A 306 10.75 -5.42 -0.39
C ILE A 306 12.08 -5.70 -1.11
N GLU A 307 13.11 -6.15 -0.39
CA GLU A 307 14.43 -6.43 -0.99
C GLU A 307 14.36 -7.58 -2.00
N TYR A 308 13.54 -8.59 -1.69
CA TYR A 308 13.33 -9.75 -2.56
C TYR A 308 12.44 -9.42 -3.77
N ILE A 309 11.43 -8.57 -3.61
CA ILE A 309 10.59 -8.07 -4.72
C ILE A 309 11.45 -7.22 -5.66
N CYS A 310 12.27 -6.31 -5.11
CA CYS A 310 13.21 -5.52 -5.90
C CYS A 310 14.18 -6.40 -6.70
N LEU A 311 14.70 -7.48 -6.08
CA LEU A 311 15.54 -8.45 -6.79
C LEU A 311 14.77 -9.20 -7.87
N ALA A 312 13.55 -9.68 -7.56
CA ALA A 312 12.70 -10.38 -8.52
C ALA A 312 12.39 -9.51 -9.75
N MET A 313 12.15 -8.21 -9.55
CA MET A 313 11.94 -7.25 -10.63
C MET A 313 13.17 -7.09 -11.53
N VAL A 314 14.39 -7.07 -10.96
CA VAL A 314 15.64 -7.03 -11.74
C VAL A 314 15.84 -8.32 -12.53
N LEU A 315 15.63 -9.48 -11.89
CA LEU A 315 15.76 -10.79 -12.54
C LEU A 315 14.74 -11.00 -13.65
N TYR A 316 13.54 -10.46 -13.52
CA TYR A 316 12.52 -10.49 -14.58
C TYR A 316 12.97 -9.77 -15.85
N LEU A 317 13.79 -8.73 -15.73
CA LEU A 317 14.33 -7.99 -16.87
C LEU A 317 15.66 -8.54 -17.38
N ARG A 318 16.18 -9.62 -16.78
CA ARG A 318 17.54 -10.15 -17.02
C ARG A 318 17.92 -10.20 -18.50
N ASP A 319 17.14 -10.89 -19.31
CA ASP A 319 17.50 -11.14 -20.70
C ASP A 319 17.51 -9.85 -21.52
N GLN A 320 16.57 -8.94 -21.26
CA GLN A 320 16.55 -7.60 -21.88
C GLN A 320 17.76 -6.76 -21.47
N LEU A 321 18.14 -6.80 -20.19
CA LEU A 321 19.27 -6.02 -19.67
C LEU A 321 20.59 -6.46 -20.31
N LEU A 322 20.82 -7.77 -20.43
CA LEU A 322 22.07 -8.30 -21.02
C LEU A 322 22.24 -7.98 -22.51
N GLU A 323 21.16 -7.62 -23.19
CA GLU A 323 21.16 -7.24 -24.61
C GLU A 323 21.29 -5.73 -24.84
N MET A 324 21.23 -4.91 -23.79
CA MET A 324 21.23 -3.45 -23.86
C MET A 324 22.57 -2.85 -23.44
N ASP A 325 22.82 -1.59 -23.80
CA ASP A 325 23.93 -0.82 -23.24
C ASP A 325 23.53 -0.14 -21.91
N ASN A 326 24.45 0.63 -21.31
CA ASN A 326 24.19 1.37 -20.07
C ASN A 326 22.91 2.22 -20.15
N SER A 327 22.75 2.99 -21.22
CA SER A 327 21.62 3.91 -21.38
C SER A 327 20.29 3.15 -21.58
N GLY A 328 20.29 2.05 -22.35
CA GLY A 328 19.14 1.18 -22.52
C GLY A 328 18.70 0.53 -21.21
N CYS A 329 19.66 -0.02 -20.46
CA CYS A 329 19.41 -0.62 -19.15
C CYS A 329 18.82 0.39 -18.16
N LEU A 330 19.42 1.57 -18.04
CA LEU A 330 18.90 2.62 -17.15
C LEU A 330 17.50 3.06 -17.56
N ARG A 331 17.24 3.26 -18.86
CA ARG A 331 15.90 3.60 -19.34
C ARG A 331 14.88 2.53 -18.98
N ARG A 332 15.24 1.25 -19.14
CA ARG A 332 14.37 0.11 -18.83
C ARG A 332 14.10 -0.05 -17.34
N LEU A 333 15.10 0.18 -16.50
CA LEU A 333 14.95 0.13 -15.04
C LEU A 333 14.18 1.34 -14.51
N LEU A 334 14.42 2.55 -15.03
CA LEU A 334 13.73 3.76 -14.56
C LEU A 334 12.27 3.86 -15.05
N ASN A 335 11.96 3.18 -16.16
CA ASN A 335 10.61 3.05 -16.72
C ASN A 335 10.27 1.56 -16.82
N TYR A 336 9.91 0.99 -15.68
CA TYR A 336 9.60 -0.44 -15.58
C TYR A 336 8.48 -0.80 -16.57
N PRO A 337 8.61 -1.90 -17.34
CA PRO A 337 7.58 -2.28 -18.30
C PRO A 337 6.27 -2.64 -17.58
N PRO A 338 5.11 -2.48 -18.24
CA PRO A 338 3.84 -2.93 -17.68
C PRO A 338 3.89 -4.45 -17.45
N VAL A 339 3.27 -4.89 -16.35
CA VAL A 339 3.19 -6.30 -15.96
C VAL A 339 1.72 -6.64 -15.76
N GLU A 340 1.27 -7.73 -16.38
CA GLU A 340 -0.14 -8.14 -16.32
C GLU A 340 -0.55 -8.65 -14.94
N ASP A 341 0.36 -9.37 -14.26
CA ASP A 341 0.12 -9.96 -12.95
C ASP A 341 1.34 -9.74 -12.04
N VAL A 342 1.19 -8.84 -11.07
CA VAL A 342 2.27 -8.53 -10.11
C VAL A 342 2.53 -9.66 -9.10
N THR A 343 1.64 -10.64 -8.96
CA THR A 343 1.82 -11.77 -8.05
C THR A 343 2.99 -12.67 -8.43
N ILE A 344 3.46 -12.58 -9.69
CA ILE A 344 4.70 -13.23 -10.13
C ILE A 344 5.91 -12.73 -9.33
N PHE A 345 5.94 -11.44 -8.97
CA PHE A 345 7.03 -10.86 -8.18
C PHE A 345 6.94 -11.29 -6.72
N ILE A 346 5.73 -11.37 -6.17
CA ILE A 346 5.49 -11.87 -4.81
C ILE A 346 5.96 -13.33 -4.73
N THR A 347 5.51 -14.18 -5.66
CA THR A 347 5.89 -15.60 -5.72
C THR A 347 7.40 -15.79 -5.89
N SER A 348 8.02 -15.03 -6.79
CA SER A 348 9.47 -15.05 -7.01
C SER A 348 10.22 -14.60 -5.76
N ALA A 349 9.80 -13.50 -5.13
CA ALA A 349 10.39 -12.97 -3.90
C ALA A 349 10.33 -13.98 -2.74
N LEU A 350 9.19 -14.65 -2.55
CA LEU A 350 9.04 -15.69 -1.52
C LEU A 350 9.94 -16.90 -1.77
N ASN A 351 10.13 -17.28 -3.04
CA ASN A 351 11.07 -18.33 -3.39
C ASN A 351 12.53 -17.89 -3.15
N LEU A 352 12.88 -16.65 -3.47
CA LEU A 352 14.20 -16.05 -3.19
C LEU A 352 14.45 -15.89 -1.68
N ALA A 353 13.41 -15.72 -0.86
CA ALA A 353 13.58 -15.64 0.58
C ALA A 353 13.88 -17.00 1.24
N LYS A 354 13.50 -18.12 0.61
CA LYS A 354 13.75 -19.47 1.14
C LYS A 354 15.24 -19.80 1.17
N PRO A 355 15.75 -20.53 2.19
CA PRO A 355 17.13 -21.01 2.21
C PRO A 355 17.44 -21.89 1.00
N ALA A 356 18.66 -21.80 0.46
CA ALA A 356 19.08 -22.53 -0.74
C ALA A 356 18.83 -24.05 -0.66
N SER A 357 18.96 -24.66 0.52
CA SER A 357 18.71 -26.08 0.78
C SER A 357 17.26 -26.52 0.56
N SER A 358 16.29 -25.61 0.72
CA SER A 358 14.86 -25.88 0.53
C SER A 358 14.38 -25.70 -0.91
N ARG A 359 15.05 -24.83 -1.70
CA ARG A 359 14.69 -24.59 -3.11
C ARG A 359 15.01 -25.79 -4.01
N VAL A 360 16.12 -26.49 -3.74
CA VAL A 360 16.53 -27.71 -4.47
C VAL A 360 15.51 -28.85 -4.30
N LYS A 361 14.88 -28.95 -3.12
CA LYS A 361 13.84 -29.95 -2.85
C LYS A 361 12.54 -29.65 -3.61
N SER A 362 12.12 -28.39 -3.64
CA SER A 362 10.94 -27.94 -4.40
C SER A 362 11.11 -28.11 -5.91
N ALA A 363 12.29 -27.79 -6.46
CA ALA A 363 12.60 -28.00 -7.88
C ALA A 363 12.65 -29.49 -8.28
N ARG A 364 13.08 -30.39 -7.38
CA ARG A 364 13.01 -31.85 -7.61
C ARG A 364 11.58 -32.38 -7.55
N SER A 365 10.75 -31.88 -6.63
CA SER A 365 9.33 -32.27 -6.52
C SER A 365 8.53 -31.88 -7.78
N ASN A 366 8.71 -30.64 -8.26
CA ASN A 366 7.99 -30.15 -9.45
C ASN A 366 8.44 -30.86 -10.74
N LYS A 367 9.71 -31.27 -10.86
CA LYS A 367 10.19 -32.13 -11.96
C LYS A 367 9.62 -33.56 -11.93
N THR A 368 9.14 -34.02 -10.78
CA THR A 368 8.56 -35.37 -10.65
C THR A 368 7.07 -35.35 -10.99
N GLN A 369 6.35 -34.26 -10.71
CA GLN A 369 4.95 -34.06 -11.13
C GLN A 369 4.80 -33.73 -12.62
N ALA A 370 5.76 -33.03 -13.23
CA ALA A 370 5.73 -32.73 -14.67
C ALA A 370 5.98 -33.95 -15.60
N LYS A 371 6.18 -35.16 -15.06
CA LYS A 371 6.39 -36.40 -15.82
C LYS A 371 5.17 -37.33 -15.91
N VAL A 372 4.03 -36.94 -15.34
CA VAL A 372 2.78 -37.71 -15.50
C VAL A 372 2.13 -37.31 -16.82
N LYS A 373 2.14 -38.25 -17.77
CA LYS A 373 1.45 -38.14 -19.06
C LYS A 373 -0.06 -37.94 -18.82
N PRO A 374 -0.75 -37.02 -19.51
CA PRO A 374 -2.20 -36.92 -19.36
C PRO A 374 -2.85 -38.19 -19.94
N GLU A 375 -3.62 -38.91 -19.11
CA GLU A 375 -4.51 -39.98 -19.56
C GLU A 375 -5.74 -39.39 -20.28
N PRO A 376 -6.30 -40.07 -21.28
CA PRO A 376 -7.47 -39.59 -22.00
C PRO A 376 -8.71 -39.64 -21.10
N ILE A 377 -9.38 -38.50 -20.96
CA ILE A 377 -10.65 -38.38 -20.24
C ILE A 377 -11.71 -39.18 -21.00
N SER A 378 -12.23 -40.23 -20.36
CA SER A 378 -13.38 -40.97 -20.84
C SER A 378 -14.67 -40.16 -20.61
N SER A 379 -15.52 -40.18 -21.63
CA SER A 379 -16.86 -39.64 -21.68
C SER A 379 -17.75 -40.18 -20.56
N SER A 380 -18.29 -39.31 -19.70
CA SER A 380 -19.58 -39.48 -18.98
C SER A 380 -19.88 -38.25 -18.10
N ILE A 381 -20.16 -37.09 -18.70
CA ILE A 381 -20.96 -36.02 -18.08
C ILE A 381 -21.71 -35.30 -19.21
N ASP A 382 -22.76 -35.94 -19.72
CA ASP A 382 -23.82 -35.30 -20.51
C ASP A 382 -25.15 -35.72 -19.88
N GLU A 383 -25.47 -35.11 -18.75
CA GLU A 383 -26.83 -35.03 -18.21
C GLU A 383 -26.78 -34.05 -17.04
N LEU A 384 -27.12 -32.79 -17.32
CA LEU A 384 -27.70 -31.77 -16.44
C LEU A 384 -27.50 -30.38 -17.07
N PHE A 385 -28.03 -30.19 -18.28
CA PHE A 385 -28.32 -28.86 -18.81
C PHE A 385 -29.49 -28.99 -19.81
N VAL A 386 -30.72 -28.85 -19.29
CA VAL A 386 -31.93 -28.70 -20.11
C VAL A 386 -32.16 -27.19 -20.28
N PRO A 387 -32.04 -26.63 -21.50
CA PRO A 387 -32.34 -25.22 -21.73
C PRO A 387 -33.86 -25.01 -21.81
N ASN A 388 -34.39 -24.08 -21.02
CA ASN A 388 -35.75 -23.59 -21.14
C ASN A 388 -35.96 -23.01 -22.55
N GLN A 389 -36.92 -23.58 -23.29
CA GLN A 389 -37.44 -23.01 -24.53
C GLN A 389 -38.63 -22.10 -24.20
N ASP A 390 -38.55 -20.84 -24.62
CA ASP A 390 -39.69 -19.93 -24.65
C ASP A 390 -40.76 -20.42 -25.65
N PRO A 391 -42.06 -20.27 -25.35
CA PRO A 391 -43.12 -20.84 -26.16
C PRO A 391 -43.41 -20.02 -27.42
N THR A 392 -43.38 -20.68 -28.57
CA THR A 392 -43.98 -20.19 -29.82
C THR A 392 -45.51 -20.17 -29.73
N PRO A 393 -46.19 -19.14 -30.27
CA PRO A 393 -47.65 -19.02 -30.23
C PRO A 393 -48.33 -19.89 -31.30
N GLN A 394 -49.42 -20.57 -30.93
CA GLN A 394 -50.30 -21.29 -31.85
C GLN A 394 -51.42 -20.39 -32.42
N PRO A 395 -51.90 -20.67 -33.65
CA PRO A 395 -52.94 -19.89 -34.31
C PRO A 395 -54.34 -20.30 -33.83
N ILE A 396 -55.19 -19.32 -33.51
CA ILE A 396 -56.61 -19.54 -33.25
C ILE A 396 -57.42 -19.00 -34.42
N THR A 397 -58.09 -19.91 -35.10
CA THR A 397 -59.14 -19.67 -36.09
C THR A 397 -60.45 -19.24 -35.42
N GLY A 398 -61.18 -18.27 -36.01
CA GLY A 398 -62.64 -18.24 -35.93
C GLY A 398 -63.32 -16.93 -35.48
N THR A 399 -63.88 -16.23 -36.46
CA THR A 399 -65.21 -15.56 -36.46
C THR A 399 -65.51 -14.33 -35.57
N THR A 400 -65.70 -13.20 -36.26
CA THR A 400 -66.54 -11.98 -36.03
C THR A 400 -67.91 -12.23 -35.33
N PRO A 401 -68.65 -11.21 -34.81
CA PRO A 401 -68.68 -9.81 -35.27
C PRO A 401 -68.71 -8.67 -34.22
N LEU A 402 -68.49 -7.48 -34.79
CA LEU A 402 -68.74 -6.12 -34.32
C LEU A 402 -70.05 -5.91 -33.54
N VAL A 403 -69.97 -5.14 -32.44
CA VAL A 403 -71.03 -4.19 -32.04
C VAL A 403 -70.37 -2.94 -31.42
N ASN A 404 -70.70 -1.78 -32.01
CA ASN A 404 -70.43 -0.42 -31.54
C ASN A 404 -70.99 -0.17 -30.12
N THR A 405 -70.40 0.74 -29.35
CA THR A 405 -71.00 2.05 -28.99
C THR A 405 -70.19 2.80 -27.95
N CYS A 406 -70.02 4.11 -28.23
CA CYS A 406 -69.75 5.26 -27.36
C CYS A 406 -68.43 5.34 -26.59
#